data_AF-A0A956ZAN4-F1
#
_entry.id   AF-A0A956ZAN4-F1
#
_cell.length_a   1.000
_cell.length_b   1.000
_cell.length_c   1.000
_cell.angle_alpha   90.00
_cell.angle_beta   90.00
_cell.angle_gamma   90.00
#
_symmetry.space_group_name_H-M   'P 1'
#
loop_
_entity.id
_entity.type
_entity.pdbx_description
1 polymer ?
#
loop_
_entity_poly.entity_id
_entity_poly.type
_entity_poly.pdbx_seq_one_letter_code
_entity_poly.pdbx_strand_id
1 'polypeptide(L)'
;GVIVWESLAIMEYLAESHPSVWPAGREARTMARSISAEMHAGFTALRDKMPNNIRARGRQPVVTPGVARDVERAIEIWETCRRDYGSGGPWLFGEYSAADAMYLPVACRFRTYGVTPPGLAGEYMEAALADPHMQDWLRAGEEETEVLEFCEVGVV
;
A
#
# COMPACT_ATOMS: atom_id res chain seq x y z
N GLY A 1 29.63 3.39 1.02
CA GLY A 1 28.26 2.85 0.93
C GLY A 1 27.83 2.82 -0.52
N VAL A 2 26.88 1.96 -0.86
CA VAL A 2 26.23 1.93 -2.18
C VAL A 2 25.01 2.83 -2.13
N ILE A 3 24.78 3.64 -3.16
CA ILE A 3 23.56 4.45 -3.30
C ILE A 3 22.57 3.62 -4.13
N VAL A 4 21.39 3.38 -3.58
CA VAL A 4 20.31 2.62 -4.23
C VAL A 4 19.08 3.53 -4.33
N TRP A 5 18.53 3.66 -5.53
CA TRP A 5 17.29 4.38 -5.81
C TRP A 5 16.29 3.43 -6.48
N GLU A 6 15.01 3.76 -6.45
CA GLU A 6 13.83 2.90 -6.69
C GLU A 6 13.45 1.98 -5.52
N SER A 7 12.16 1.99 -5.15
CA SER A 7 11.65 1.24 -3.99
C SER A 7 11.91 -0.26 -4.10
N LEU A 8 11.70 -0.86 -5.28
CA LEU A 8 11.96 -2.29 -5.49
C LEU A 8 13.45 -2.63 -5.42
N ALA A 9 14.32 -1.75 -5.92
CA ALA A 9 15.77 -1.96 -5.82
C ALA A 9 16.25 -1.85 -4.37
N ILE A 10 15.70 -0.90 -3.60
CA ILE A 10 15.96 -0.77 -2.16
C ILE A 10 15.51 -2.04 -1.42
N MET A 11 14.32 -2.56 -1.72
CA MET A 11 13.81 -3.79 -1.13
C MET A 11 14.69 -5.01 -1.45
N GLU A 12 15.13 -5.17 -2.71
CA GLU A 12 16.04 -6.27 -3.08
C GLU A 12 17.42 -6.11 -2.44
N TYR A 13 17.96 -4.89 -2.37
CA TYR A 13 19.21 -4.63 -1.67
C TYR A 13 19.13 -5.02 -0.18
N LEU A 14 18.03 -4.68 0.50
CA LEU A 14 17.80 -5.12 1.87
C LEU A 14 17.69 -6.65 1.97
N ALA A 15 17.05 -7.30 0.99
CA ALA A 15 16.87 -8.74 0.96
C ALA A 15 18.19 -9.54 0.86
N GLU A 16 19.27 -8.94 0.35
CA GLU A 16 20.61 -9.57 0.32
C GLU A 16 21.14 -9.88 1.73
N SER A 17 20.78 -9.05 2.72
CA SER A 17 21.22 -9.18 4.12
C SER A 17 20.09 -9.54 5.09
N HIS A 18 18.83 -9.31 4.70
CA HIS A 18 17.63 -9.57 5.48
C HIS A 18 16.62 -10.35 4.63
N PRO A 19 16.78 -11.67 4.47
CA PRO A 19 15.93 -12.47 3.59
C PRO A 19 14.43 -12.41 3.92
N SER A 20 14.07 -12.07 5.16
CA SER A 20 12.69 -11.89 5.65
C SER A 20 11.98 -10.66 5.06
N VAL A 21 12.66 -9.81 4.30
CA VAL A 21 12.02 -8.73 3.51
C VAL A 21 10.95 -9.30 2.56
N TRP A 22 11.17 -10.51 2.06
CA TRP A 22 10.18 -11.24 1.26
C TRP A 22 9.67 -12.47 2.02
N PRO A 23 8.43 -12.91 1.76
CA PRO A 23 7.89 -14.08 2.43
C PRO A 23 8.71 -15.35 2.12
N ALA A 24 8.70 -16.26 3.09
CA ALA A 24 9.27 -17.59 2.94
C ALA A 24 8.50 -18.41 1.88
N GLY A 25 9.15 -19.43 1.32
CA GLY A 25 8.54 -20.26 0.26
C GLY A 25 8.60 -19.62 -1.13
N ARG A 26 8.74 -20.44 -2.16
CA ARG A 26 8.97 -19.97 -3.53
C ARG A 26 7.75 -19.27 -4.12
N GLU A 27 6.55 -19.82 -3.89
CA GLU A 27 5.31 -19.33 -4.49
C GLU A 27 4.88 -18.00 -3.88
N ALA A 28 4.81 -17.91 -2.54
CA ALA A 28 4.49 -16.67 -1.84
C ALA A 28 5.46 -15.54 -2.21
N ARG A 29 6.78 -15.81 -2.27
CA ARG A 29 7.78 -14.81 -2.70
C ARG A 29 7.60 -14.37 -4.15
N THR A 30 7.20 -15.29 -5.03
CA THR A 30 6.92 -14.95 -6.44
C THR A 30 5.67 -14.07 -6.55
N MET A 31 4.63 -14.36 -5.78
CA MET A 31 3.43 -13.52 -5.71
C MET A 31 3.76 -12.13 -5.15
N ALA A 32 4.45 -12.07 -4.00
CA ALA A 32 4.83 -10.82 -3.35
C ALA A 32 5.61 -9.88 -4.28
N ARG A 33 6.59 -10.41 -5.01
CA ARG A 33 7.35 -9.63 -6.00
C ARG A 33 6.48 -9.16 -7.17
N SER A 34 5.63 -10.04 -7.70
CA SER A 34 4.73 -9.71 -8.81
C SER A 34 3.79 -8.57 -8.44
N ILE A 35 3.10 -8.65 -7.30
CA ILE A 35 2.15 -7.61 -6.89
C ILE A 35 2.84 -6.31 -6.48
N SER A 36 4.09 -6.39 -6.00
CA SER A 36 4.92 -5.21 -5.70
C SER A 36 5.32 -4.50 -6.98
N ALA A 37 5.70 -5.24 -8.02
CA ALA A 37 5.98 -4.69 -9.35
C ALA A 37 4.72 -4.14 -10.03
N GLU A 38 3.59 -4.83 -9.90
CA GLU A 38 2.29 -4.37 -10.39
C GLU A 38 1.88 -3.05 -9.70
N MET A 39 2.05 -2.96 -8.38
CA MET A 39 1.85 -1.72 -7.66
C MET A 39 2.79 -0.65 -8.21
N HIS A 40 4.10 -0.90 -8.28
CA HIS A 40 5.08 0.07 -8.77
C HIS A 40 4.71 0.64 -10.15
N ALA A 41 4.43 -0.22 -11.14
CA ALA A 41 4.21 0.19 -12.53
C ALA A 41 2.75 0.52 -12.90
N GLY A 42 1.77 0.18 -12.06
CA GLY A 42 0.33 0.26 -12.38
C GLY A 42 -0.45 1.34 -11.62
N PHE A 43 -1.75 1.13 -11.47
CA PHE A 43 -2.65 1.96 -10.65
C PHE A 43 -2.62 3.46 -10.96
N THR A 44 -2.37 3.83 -12.22
CA THR A 44 -2.15 5.22 -12.62
C THR A 44 -3.38 6.08 -12.39
N ALA A 45 -4.59 5.56 -12.64
CA ALA A 45 -5.81 6.33 -12.46
C ALA A 45 -6.10 6.56 -10.98
N LEU A 46 -5.91 5.53 -10.15
CA LEU A 46 -5.97 5.66 -8.69
C LEU A 46 -4.96 6.69 -8.20
N ARG A 47 -3.71 6.65 -8.65
CA ARG A 47 -2.66 7.57 -8.19
C ARG A 47 -2.90 9.02 -8.59
N ASP A 48 -3.45 9.23 -9.78
CA ASP A 48 -3.78 10.56 -10.31
C ASP A 48 -5.00 11.17 -9.59
N LYS A 49 -6.06 10.39 -9.38
CA LYS A 49 -7.32 10.90 -8.79
C LYS A 49 -7.42 10.76 -7.28
N MET A 50 -6.60 9.90 -6.70
CA MET A 50 -6.47 9.69 -5.26
C MET A 50 -4.99 9.77 -4.86
N PRO A 51 -4.33 10.93 -5.01
CA PRO A 51 -2.95 11.11 -4.55
C PRO A 51 -2.81 10.85 -3.04
N ASN A 52 -1.63 10.46 -2.61
CA ASN A 52 -1.40 10.22 -1.18
C ASN A 52 -1.19 11.57 -0.47
N ASN A 53 -2.12 11.94 0.41
CA ASN A 53 -2.02 13.11 1.27
C ASN A 53 -2.37 12.69 2.70
N ILE A 54 -1.35 12.57 3.55
CA ILE A 54 -1.49 12.04 4.91
C ILE A 54 -2.28 12.97 5.83
N ARG A 55 -2.28 14.29 5.56
CA ARG A 55 -3.03 15.28 6.33
C ARG A 55 -4.51 15.33 5.94
N ALA A 56 -4.86 14.85 4.75
CA ALA A 56 -6.23 14.93 4.23
C ALA A 56 -7.13 13.83 4.80
N ARG A 57 -8.40 14.16 5.05
CA ARG A 57 -9.48 13.24 5.41
C ARG A 57 -10.78 13.65 4.73
N GLY A 58 -11.66 12.68 4.46
CA GLY A 58 -13.00 12.94 3.94
C GLY A 58 -13.05 13.60 2.56
N ARG A 59 -12.03 13.38 1.72
CA ARG A 59 -11.96 13.99 0.39
C ARG A 59 -12.88 13.27 -0.59
N GLN A 60 -13.45 14.01 -1.55
CA GLN A 60 -14.37 13.49 -2.57
C GLN A 60 -13.76 13.61 -3.97
N PRO A 61 -13.06 12.58 -4.45
CA PRO A 61 -12.41 12.62 -5.75
C PRO A 61 -13.41 12.26 -6.86
N VAL A 62 -13.08 12.62 -8.10
CA VAL A 62 -13.83 12.12 -9.27
C VAL A 62 -13.49 10.64 -9.49
N VAL A 63 -14.46 9.76 -9.26
CA VAL A 63 -14.32 8.32 -9.49
C VAL A 63 -14.62 8.01 -10.95
N THR A 64 -13.56 7.91 -11.76
CA THR A 64 -13.67 7.45 -13.15
C THR A 64 -13.72 5.92 -13.22
N PRO A 65 -14.14 5.32 -14.35
CA PRO A 65 -14.04 3.87 -14.52
C PRO A 65 -12.62 3.31 -14.34
N GLY A 66 -11.58 4.10 -14.63
CA GLY A 66 -10.20 3.71 -14.38
C GLY A 66 -9.88 3.62 -12.89
N VAL A 67 -10.33 4.60 -12.11
CA VAL A 67 -10.18 4.60 -10.64
C VAL A 67 -10.91 3.41 -10.04
N ALA A 68 -12.15 3.17 -10.45
CA ALA A 68 -12.93 2.03 -9.95
C ALA A 68 -12.22 0.69 -10.19
N ARG A 69 -11.69 0.47 -11.41
CA ARG A 69 -10.91 -0.74 -11.73
C ARG A 69 -9.64 -0.87 -10.89
N ASP A 70 -8.90 0.22 -10.71
CA ASP A 70 -7.67 0.21 -9.92
C ASP A 70 -7.97 -0.08 -8.43
N VAL A 71 -9.07 0.46 -7.90
CA VAL A 71 -9.55 0.16 -6.53
C VAL A 71 -9.93 -1.32 -6.42
N GLU A 72 -10.76 -1.82 -7.32
CA GLU A 72 -11.18 -3.23 -7.35
C GLU A 72 -9.97 -4.17 -7.43
N ARG A 73 -8.97 -3.83 -8.27
CA ARG A 73 -7.75 -4.62 -8.41
C ARG A 73 -6.92 -4.66 -7.12
N ALA A 74 -6.78 -3.53 -6.42
CA ALA A 74 -6.06 -3.51 -5.15
C ALA A 74 -6.76 -4.40 -4.11
N ILE A 75 -8.09 -4.32 -4.03
CA ILE A 75 -8.91 -5.15 -3.14
C ILE A 75 -8.76 -6.63 -3.47
N GLU A 76 -8.85 -7.00 -4.76
CA GLU A 76 -8.68 -8.38 -5.22
C GLU A 76 -7.30 -8.95 -4.84
N ILE A 77 -6.24 -8.15 -5.02
CA ILE A 77 -4.87 -8.54 -4.63
C ILE A 77 -4.80 -8.79 -3.12
N TRP A 78 -5.34 -7.89 -2.31
CA TRP A 78 -5.32 -8.03 -0.85
C TRP A 78 -6.12 -9.24 -0.39
N GLU A 79 -7.34 -9.41 -0.89
CA GLU A 79 -8.15 -10.58 -0.56
C GLU A 79 -7.44 -11.88 -0.94
N THR A 80 -6.85 -11.94 -2.13
CA THR A 80 -6.18 -13.15 -2.62
C THR A 80 -4.94 -13.47 -1.81
N CYS A 81 -4.09 -12.48 -1.52
CA CYS A 81 -2.90 -12.72 -0.71
C CYS A 81 -3.27 -13.13 0.71
N ARG A 82 -4.22 -12.43 1.34
CA ARG A 82 -4.69 -12.74 2.70
C ARG A 82 -5.31 -14.13 2.77
N ARG A 83 -6.10 -14.54 1.77
CA ARG A 83 -6.72 -15.87 1.72
C ARG A 83 -5.70 -16.98 1.54
N ASP A 84 -4.77 -16.81 0.60
CA ASP A 84 -3.91 -17.89 0.13
C ASP A 84 -2.59 -17.97 0.94
N TYR A 85 -2.14 -16.86 1.52
CA TYR A 85 -0.86 -16.74 2.22
C TYR A 85 -0.93 -16.01 3.57
N GLY A 86 -2.09 -15.46 3.95
CA GLY A 86 -2.23 -14.61 5.15
C GLY A 86 -2.22 -15.35 6.48
N SER A 87 -2.07 -16.68 6.50
CA SER A 87 -1.99 -17.43 7.75
C SER A 87 -0.75 -17.00 8.55
N GLY A 88 -0.91 -16.71 9.84
CA GLY A 88 0.20 -16.38 10.74
C GLY A 88 0.29 -14.93 11.17
N GLY A 89 -0.58 -14.05 10.65
CA GLY A 89 -0.67 -12.67 11.14
C GLY A 89 -1.60 -11.81 10.29
N PRO A 90 -1.60 -10.49 10.48
CA PRO A 90 -2.52 -9.57 9.80
C PRO A 90 -2.06 -9.14 8.40
N TRP A 91 -0.81 -9.42 8.02
CA TRP A 91 -0.17 -8.89 6.81
C TRP A 91 -0.49 -9.72 5.56
N LEU A 92 -0.21 -9.20 4.36
CA LEU A 92 -0.58 -9.84 3.08
C LEU A 92 -0.09 -11.29 2.97
N PHE A 93 1.07 -11.61 3.57
CA PHE A 93 1.66 -12.94 3.59
C PHE A 93 1.85 -13.48 5.03
N GLY A 94 0.95 -13.10 5.93
CA GLY A 94 0.96 -13.48 7.34
C GLY A 94 1.89 -12.59 8.17
N GLU A 95 3.18 -12.61 7.85
CA GLU A 95 4.19 -11.70 8.40
C GLU A 95 4.39 -10.47 7.50
N TYR A 96 4.89 -9.37 8.08
CA TYR A 96 5.16 -8.13 7.34
C TYR A 96 6.23 -8.36 6.30
N SER A 97 6.01 -7.85 5.09
CA SER A 97 6.92 -7.98 3.96
C SER A 97 7.03 -6.69 3.15
N ALA A 98 7.96 -6.67 2.19
CA ALA A 98 8.09 -5.61 1.20
C ALA A 98 6.81 -5.37 0.39
N ALA A 99 5.96 -6.40 0.20
CA ALA A 99 4.68 -6.22 -0.45
C ALA A 99 3.75 -5.31 0.37
N ASP A 100 3.71 -5.47 1.69
CA ASP A 100 2.93 -4.60 2.57
C ASP A 100 3.42 -3.15 2.47
N ALA A 101 4.74 -2.94 2.47
CA ALA A 101 5.34 -1.61 2.28
C ALA A 101 4.91 -0.93 0.97
N MET A 102 4.74 -1.69 -0.12
CA MET A 102 4.26 -1.16 -1.40
C MET A 102 2.79 -0.77 -1.37
N TYR A 103 1.96 -1.45 -0.56
CA TYR A 103 0.51 -1.24 -0.50
C TYR A 103 0.04 -0.36 0.67
N LEU A 104 0.86 -0.10 1.68
CA LEU A 104 0.56 0.83 2.78
C LEU A 104 0.13 2.23 2.28
N PRO A 105 0.78 2.83 1.26
CA PRO A 105 0.30 4.08 0.68
C PRO A 105 -1.10 3.96 0.03
N VAL A 106 -1.52 2.78 -0.43
CA VAL A 106 -2.88 2.58 -0.97
C VAL A 106 -3.89 2.53 0.17
N ALA A 107 -3.58 1.88 1.29
CA ALA A 107 -4.41 1.94 2.50
C ALA A 107 -4.59 3.38 3.00
N CYS A 108 -3.53 4.20 2.95
CA CYS A 108 -3.61 5.63 3.27
C CYS A 108 -4.57 6.38 2.34
N ARG A 109 -4.47 6.17 1.03
CA ARG A 109 -5.41 6.75 0.05
C ARG A 109 -6.84 6.35 0.37
N PHE A 110 -7.08 5.07 0.58
CA PHE A 110 -8.43 4.57 0.88
C PHE A 110 -9.01 5.23 2.13
N ARG A 111 -8.20 5.42 3.18
CA ARG A 111 -8.60 6.19 4.37
C ARG A 111 -8.92 7.66 4.05
N THR A 112 -8.09 8.33 3.25
CA THR A 112 -8.27 9.74 2.88
C THR A 112 -9.55 9.96 2.07
N TYR A 113 -9.87 9.04 1.16
CA TYR A 113 -10.98 9.15 0.20
C TYR A 113 -12.21 8.30 0.55
N GLY A 114 -12.25 7.69 1.74
CA GLY A 114 -13.41 6.96 2.25
C GLY A 114 -13.73 5.65 1.52
N VAL A 115 -12.71 4.98 0.96
CA VAL A 115 -12.87 3.64 0.38
C VAL A 115 -12.79 2.61 1.51
N THR A 116 -13.83 1.78 1.64
CA THR A 116 -13.92 0.73 2.67
C THR A 116 -14.00 -0.64 1.98
N PRO A 117 -12.88 -1.36 1.83
CA PRO A 117 -12.89 -2.71 1.29
C PRO A 117 -13.66 -3.68 2.21
N PRO A 118 -14.44 -4.62 1.65
CA PRO A 118 -15.05 -5.68 2.45
C PRO A 118 -14.04 -6.80 2.79
N GLY A 119 -14.46 -7.71 3.67
CA GLY A 119 -13.78 -8.99 3.91
C GLY A 119 -12.33 -8.87 4.34
N LEU A 120 -11.50 -9.81 3.87
CA LEU A 120 -10.09 -9.91 4.24
C LEU A 120 -9.26 -8.68 3.84
N ALA A 121 -9.66 -7.99 2.77
CA ALA A 121 -9.01 -6.75 2.35
C ALA A 121 -9.29 -5.60 3.33
N GLY A 122 -10.51 -5.52 3.86
CA GLY A 122 -10.88 -4.57 4.91
C GLY A 122 -10.12 -4.84 6.22
N GLU A 123 -10.10 -6.11 6.66
CA GLU A 123 -9.35 -6.53 7.85
C GLU A 123 -7.86 -6.22 7.74
N TYR A 124 -7.26 -6.45 6.56
CA TYR A 124 -5.87 -6.08 6.28
C TYR A 124 -5.66 -4.56 6.37
N MET A 125 -6.52 -3.77 5.72
CA MET A 125 -6.41 -2.31 5.74
C MET A 125 -6.51 -1.76 7.17
N GLU A 126 -7.44 -2.26 7.98
CA GLU A 126 -7.60 -1.87 9.38
C GLU A 126 -6.34 -2.21 10.20
N ALA A 127 -5.85 -3.44 10.09
CA ALA A 127 -4.66 -3.86 10.82
C ALA A 127 -3.41 -3.08 10.39
N ALA A 128 -3.23 -2.85 9.08
CA ALA A 128 -2.11 -2.11 8.54
C ALA A 128 -2.11 -0.65 9.00
N LEU A 129 -3.29 -0.01 9.05
CA LEU A 129 -3.41 1.35 9.56
C LEU A 129 -3.29 1.43 11.08
N ALA A 130 -3.55 0.35 11.82
CA ALA A 130 -3.41 0.30 13.28
C ALA A 130 -1.99 -0.04 13.76
N ASP A 131 -1.09 -0.48 12.87
CA ASP A 131 0.27 -0.87 13.22
C ASP A 131 1.05 0.30 13.86
N PRO A 132 1.80 0.08 14.97
CA PRO A 132 2.54 1.14 15.65
C PRO A 132 3.58 1.84 14.77
N HIS A 133 4.30 1.12 13.91
CA HIS A 133 5.29 1.73 13.02
C HIS A 133 4.61 2.54 11.92
N MET A 134 3.45 2.06 11.44
CA MET A 134 2.63 2.85 10.53
C MET A 134 2.11 4.13 11.19
N GLN A 135 1.66 4.06 12.45
CA GLN A 135 1.22 5.23 13.21
C GLN A 135 2.35 6.25 13.42
N ASP A 136 3.58 5.80 13.66
CA ASP A 136 4.75 6.67 13.72
C ASP A 136 5.00 7.39 12.39
N TRP A 137 4.93 6.66 11.27
CA TRP A 137 5.11 7.23 9.93
C TRP A 137 3.99 8.22 9.58
N LEU A 138 2.75 7.90 9.93
CA LEU A 138 1.60 8.78 9.72
C LEU A 138 1.71 10.09 10.50
N ARG A 139 2.12 10.03 11.77
CA ARG A 139 2.36 11.22 12.60
C ARG A 139 3.44 12.10 12.00
N ALA A 140 4.55 11.51 11.53
CA ALA A 140 5.59 12.27 10.83
C ALA A 140 5.06 12.93 9.55
N GLY A 141 4.23 12.22 8.77
CA GLY A 141 3.58 12.78 7.58
C GLY A 141 2.55 13.88 7.88
N GLU A 142 1.95 13.88 9.08
CA GLU A 142 1.05 14.95 9.54
C GLU A 142 1.81 16.23 9.92
N GLU A 143 3.07 16.12 10.32
CA GLU A 143 3.96 17.23 10.65
C GLU A 143 4.58 17.91 9.41
N GLU A 144 4.47 17.28 8.23
CA GLU A 144 4.99 17.87 6.99
C GLU A 144 4.29 19.20 6.66
N THR A 145 5.10 20.24 6.39
CA THR A 145 4.61 21.59 6.08
C THR A 145 4.46 21.86 4.60
N GLU A 146 5.10 21.07 3.73
CA GLU A 146 5.04 21.26 2.28
C GLU A 146 3.61 21.01 1.78
N VAL A 147 3.16 21.84 0.83
CA VAL A 147 1.88 21.66 0.16
C VAL A 147 2.16 21.37 -1.30
N LEU A 148 1.80 20.17 -1.72
CA LEU A 148 1.88 19.75 -3.11
C LEU A 148 0.49 19.96 -3.73
N GLU A 149 0.34 20.97 -4.58
CA GLU A 149 -0.96 21.35 -5.16
C GLU A 149 -1.66 20.17 -5.86
N PHE A 150 -0.88 19.31 -6.55
CA PHE A 150 -1.41 18.12 -7.22
C PHE A 150 -1.96 17.06 -6.25
N CYS A 151 -1.60 17.12 -4.96
CA CYS A 151 -2.12 16.25 -3.90
C CYS A 151 -3.40 16.79 -3.24
N GLU A 152 -3.83 18.02 -3.55
CA GLU A 152 -5.02 18.65 -2.96
C GLU A 152 -6.30 18.32 -3.74
N VAL A 153 -6.50 17.04 -4.05
CA VAL A 153 -7.67 16.54 -4.80
C VAL A 153 -8.87 16.35 -3.86
N GLY A 154 -10.07 16.66 -4.37
CA GLY A 154 -11.34 16.36 -3.70
C GLY A 154 -11.61 17.17 -2.43
N VAL A 155 -11.12 18.41 -2.37
CA VAL A 155 -11.50 19.37 -1.31
C VAL A 155 -13.01 19.63 -1.43
N VAL A 156 -13.72 19.58 -0.30
CA VAL A 156 -15.14 19.95 -0.18
C VAL A 156 -15.23 21.29 0.53
#